data_AF-A0A831RUP9-F1
#
_entry.id   AF-A0A831RUP9-F1
#
_cell.length_a   1.000
_cell.length_b   1.000
_cell.length_c   1.000
_cell.angle_alpha   90.00
_cell.angle_beta   90.00
_cell.angle_gamma   90.00
#
_symmetry.space_group_name_H-M   'P 1'
#
loop_
_entity.id
_entity.type
_entity.pdbx_description
1 polymer ?
#
loop_
_entity_poly.entity_id
_entity_poly.type
_entity_poly.pdbx_seq_one_letter_code
_entity_poly.pdbx_strand_id
1 'polypeptide(L)'
;MHTQLTKLIGQRFLFRGKVWLIVEILREEDALVIAPEQAAKNQRIQADQYGNATRRCDHCQTLPLSNPDNSDEYSAEVMELLAGRIGDPPTPSE
;
A
#
# COMPACT_ATOMS: atom_id res chain seq x y z
N MET A 1 8.70 -4.80 17.59
CA MET A 1 8.78 -3.56 16.80
C MET A 1 7.66 -3.38 15.75
N HIS A 2 6.73 -4.33 15.51
CA HIS A 2 5.78 -4.25 14.37
C HIS A 2 4.44 -3.54 14.62
N THR A 3 4.17 -3.01 15.82
CA THR A 3 2.88 -2.38 16.15
C THR A 3 2.72 -0.96 15.58
N GLN A 4 3.84 -0.29 15.24
CA GLN A 4 3.81 1.06 14.69
C GLN A 4 3.47 1.06 13.20
N LEU A 5 3.99 0.10 12.43
CA LEU A 5 3.70 -0.04 11.01
C LEU A 5 2.21 -0.30 10.74
N THR A 6 1.53 -1.07 11.59
CA THR A 6 0.08 -1.28 11.45
C THR A 6 -0.75 0.00 11.56
N LYS A 7 -0.22 1.08 12.16
CA LYS A 7 -0.89 2.39 12.17
C LYS A 7 -0.76 3.13 10.83
N LEU A 8 0.09 2.66 9.94
CA LEU A 8 0.30 3.22 8.61
C LEU A 8 -0.64 2.60 7.57
N ILE A 9 -1.36 1.52 7.92
CA ILE A 9 -2.40 0.95 7.06
C ILE A 9 -3.46 2.03 6.78
N GLY A 10 -3.80 2.19 5.50
CA GLY A 10 -4.69 3.23 5.00
C GLY A 10 -4.02 4.58 4.70
N GLN A 11 -2.75 4.76 5.08
CA GLN A 11 -2.03 6.00 4.76
C GLN A 11 -1.48 6.01 3.33
N ARG A 12 -1.32 7.23 2.80
CA ARG A 12 -0.89 7.48 1.42
C ARG A 12 0.59 7.85 1.37
N PHE A 13 1.28 7.33 0.37
CA PHE A 13 2.71 7.54 0.15
C PHE A 13 2.99 7.77 -1.33
N LEU A 14 3.89 8.71 -1.63
CA LEU A 14 4.44 8.92 -2.96
C LEU A 14 5.64 7.99 -3.14
N PHE A 15 5.50 7.00 -4.01
CA PHE A 15 6.57 6.03 -4.28
C PHE A 15 6.68 5.79 -5.78
N ARG A 16 7.91 5.86 -6.30
CA ARG A 16 8.22 5.77 -7.75
C ARG A 16 7.36 6.72 -8.60
N GLY A 17 7.10 7.93 -8.10
CA GLY A 17 6.31 8.96 -8.80
C GLY A 17 4.80 8.70 -8.85
N LYS A 18 4.28 7.70 -8.13
CA LYS A 18 2.84 7.39 -8.04
C LYS A 18 2.38 7.36 -6.58
N VAL A 19 1.09 7.56 -6.36
CA VAL A 19 0.49 7.49 -5.02
C VAL A 19 0.04 6.07 -4.72
N TRP A 20 0.56 5.54 -3.62
CA TRP A 20 0.28 4.21 -3.10
C TRP A 20 -0.33 4.31 -1.71
N LEU A 21 -1.11 3.30 -1.33
CA LEU A 21 -1.62 3.11 0.02
C LEU A 21 -1.07 1.81 0.59
N ILE A 22 -0.71 1.84 1.87
CA ILE A 22 -0.45 0.61 2.61
C ILE A 22 -1.81 -0.03 2.90
N VAL A 23 -2.02 -1.26 2.41
CA VAL A 23 -3.28 -1.98 2.61
C VAL A 23 -3.14 -3.10 3.61
N GLU A 24 -1.96 -3.71 3.70
CA GLU A 24 -1.72 -4.85 4.58
C GLU A 24 -0.24 -4.97 4.96
N ILE A 25 0.01 -5.59 6.11
CA ILE A 25 1.36 -5.92 6.60
C ILE A 25 1.36 -7.41 6.98
N LEU A 26 2.07 -8.22 6.21
CA LEU A 26 2.22 -9.65 6.40
C LEU A 26 3.39 -9.88 7.33
N ARG A 27 3.12 -9.99 8.63
CA ARG A 27 4.17 -10.11 9.66
C ARG A 27 4.92 -11.44 9.60
N GLU A 28 4.23 -12.52 9.24
CA GLU A 28 4.82 -13.86 9.15
C GLU A 28 5.75 -13.99 7.95
N GLU A 29 5.41 -13.31 6.85
CA GLU A 29 6.18 -13.29 5.60
C GLU A 29 7.16 -12.10 5.53
N ASP A 30 7.22 -11.29 6.59
CA ASP A 30 7.99 -10.06 6.67
C ASP A 30 7.83 -9.17 5.43
N ALA A 31 6.57 -8.87 5.09
CA ALA A 31 6.24 -8.15 3.86
C ALA A 31 5.18 -7.05 4.06
N LEU A 32 5.29 -6.00 3.25
CA LEU A 32 4.39 -4.86 3.21
C LEU A 32 3.64 -4.86 1.88
N VAL A 33 2.32 -4.83 1.94
CA VAL A 33 1.48 -4.80 0.74
C VAL A 33 0.99 -3.38 0.52
N ILE A 34 1.28 -2.86 -0.66
CA ILE A 34 0.82 -1.56 -1.13
C ILE A 34 -0.10 -1.70 -2.35
N ALA A 35 -1.11 -0.85 -2.42
CA ALA A 35 -2.02 -0.76 -3.55
C ALA A 35 -1.99 0.65 -4.15
N PRO A 36 -2.12 0.81 -5.49
CA PRO A 36 -2.23 2.12 -6.08
C PRO A 36 -3.51 2.81 -5.59
N GLU A 37 -3.48 4.12 -5.39
CA GLU A 37 -4.67 4.85 -4.92
C GLU A 37 -5.88 4.69 -5.83
N GLN A 38 -5.65 4.62 -7.13
CA GLN A 38 -6.71 4.41 -8.10
C GLN A 38 -7.36 3.04 -7.93
N ALA A 39 -6.59 2.00 -7.56
CA ALA A 39 -7.11 0.67 -7.24
C ALA A 39 -8.05 0.71 -6.04
N ALA A 40 -7.62 1.39 -4.98
CA ALA A 40 -8.38 1.52 -3.74
C ALA A 40 -9.70 2.27 -3.96
N LYS A 41 -9.75 3.21 -4.91
CA LYS A 41 -10.96 3.96 -5.29
C LYS A 41 -11.82 3.24 -6.33
N ASN A 42 -11.23 2.44 -7.21
CA ASN A 42 -11.94 1.67 -8.24
C ASN A 42 -12.52 0.35 -7.71
N GLN A 43 -13.27 0.41 -6.61
CA GLN A 43 -14.12 -0.71 -6.16
C GLN A 43 -15.35 -0.93 -7.06
N ARG A 44 -15.38 -0.34 -8.26
CA ARG A 44 -16.42 -0.62 -9.25
C ARG A 44 -16.18 -2.02 -9.79
N ILE A 45 -16.83 -2.99 -9.15
CA ILE A 45 -17.16 -4.27 -9.76
C ILE A 45 -17.98 -3.95 -11.01
N GLN A 46 -17.31 -3.82 -12.15
CA GLN A 46 -18.01 -3.84 -13.42
C GLN A 46 -18.39 -5.30 -13.66
N ALA A 47 -19.68 -5.58 -13.68
CA ALA A 47 -20.17 -6.80 -14.29
C ALA A 47 -19.72 -6.76 -15.75
N ASP A 48 -19.02 -7.79 -16.21
CA ASP A 48 -18.82 -7.96 -17.64
C ASP A 48 -20.19 -8.18 -18.32
N GLN A 49 -20.24 -8.09 -19.65
CA GLN A 49 -21.47 -8.31 -20.43
C GLN A 49 -22.08 -9.72 -20.28
N TYR A 50 -21.40 -10.62 -19.56
CA TYR A 50 -21.81 -11.99 -19.26
C TYR A 50 -22.18 -12.18 -17.78
N GLY A 51 -22.19 -11.12 -16.97
CA GLY A 51 -22.56 -11.17 -15.54
C GLY A 51 -21.45 -11.64 -14.60
N ASN A 52 -20.21 -11.82 -15.08
CA ASN A 52 -19.09 -12.16 -14.20
C ASN A 52 -18.55 -10.89 -13.54
N ALA A 53 -18.38 -10.96 -12.23
CA ALA A 53 -17.70 -9.93 -11.46
C ALA A 53 -16.19 -9.96 -11.78
N THR A 54 -15.76 -9.25 -12.82
CA THR A 54 -14.33 -9.06 -13.09
C THR A 54 -13.83 -7.92 -12.23
N ARG A 55 -13.18 -8.27 -11.11
CA ARG A 55 -12.44 -7.27 -10.32
C ARG A 55 -11.19 -6.89 -11.11
N ARG A 56 -11.19 -5.70 -11.72
CA ARG A 56 -9.94 -5.03 -12.11
C ARG A 56 -9.23 -4.59 -10.82
N CYS A 57 -8.60 -5.52 -10.14
CA CYS A 57 -7.65 -5.17 -9.09
C CYS A 57 -6.41 -4.65 -9.82
N ASP A 58 -6.23 -3.33 -9.86
CA ASP A 58 -4.94 -2.77 -10.21
C ASP A 58 -3.89 -3.40 -9.27
N HIS A 59 -2.81 -3.90 -9.86
CA HIS A 59 -1.84 -4.82 -9.24
C HIS A 59 -1.35 -4.30 -7.87
N CYS A 60 -1.68 -5.00 -6.78
CA CYS A 60 -1.02 -4.77 -5.50
C CYS A 60 0.46 -5.16 -5.64
N GLN A 61 1.32 -4.41 -4.96
CA GLN A 61 2.75 -4.70 -4.91
C GLN A 61 3.13 -5.09 -3.48
N THR A 62 3.90 -6.16 -3.36
CA THR A 62 4.45 -6.61 -2.09
C THR A 62 5.92 -6.20 -2.03
N LEU A 63 6.30 -5.52 -0.95
CA LEU A 63 7.66 -5.08 -0.66
C LEU A 63 8.19 -5.87 0.55
N PRO A 64 9.44 -6.36 0.54
CA PRO A 64 10.03 -6.96 1.72
C PRO A 64 10.14 -5.91 2.83
N LEU A 65 9.75 -6.24 4.06
CA LEU A 65 9.84 -5.32 5.19
C LEU A 65 11.28 -5.14 5.63
N SER A 66 12.00 -6.23 5.85
CA SER A 66 13.39 -6.20 6.31
C SER A 66 14.36 -6.37 5.15
N ASN A 67 15.59 -5.91 5.37
CA ASN A 67 16.68 -6.11 4.42
C ASN A 67 17.12 -7.59 4.45
N PRO A 68 17.27 -8.27 3.30
CA PRO A 68 17.73 -9.65 3.25
C PRO A 68 19.11 -9.87 3.88
N ASP A 69 19.98 -8.85 3.88
CA ASP A 69 21.32 -8.93 4.47
C ASP A 69 21.35 -8.53 5.96
N ASN A 70 20.34 -7.78 6.44
CA ASN A 70 20.22 -7.35 7.83
C ASN A 70 18.74 -7.27 8.27
N SER A 71 18.28 -8.27 9.01
CA SER A 71 16.89 -8.37 9.47
C SER A 71 16.47 -7.30 10.49
N ASP A 72 17.40 -6.56 11.08
CA ASP A 72 17.10 -5.46 12.01
C ASP A 72 16.85 -4.12 11.28
N GLU A 73 17.10 -4.07 9.97
CA GLU A 73 16.91 -2.87 9.15
C GLU A 73 15.74 -3.04 8.18
N TYR A 74 14.98 -1.97 7.95
CA TYR A 74 13.97 -1.94 6.90
C TYR A 74 14.62 -2.03 5.52
N SER A 75 13.92 -2.66 4.58
CA SER A 75 14.35 -2.69 3.19
C SER A 75 14.44 -1.28 2.60
N ALA A 76 15.33 -1.09 1.63
CA ALA A 76 15.48 0.18 0.93
C ALA A 76 14.16 0.66 0.30
N GLU A 77 13.35 -0.27 -0.21
CA GLU A 77 12.05 0.04 -0.81
C GLU A 77 11.04 0.56 0.22
N VAL A 78 11.01 -0.03 1.42
CA VAL A 78 10.14 0.43 2.51
C VAL A 78 10.61 1.76 3.05
N MET A 79 11.92 1.98 3.18
CA MET A 79 12.46 3.28 3.60
C MET A 79 12.12 4.39 2.60
N GLU A 80 12.27 4.13 1.30
CA GLU A 80 11.89 5.07 0.23
C GLU A 80 10.39 5.38 0.27
N LEU A 81 9.55 4.35 0.42
CA LEU A 81 8.10 4.51 0.57
C LEU A 81 7.75 5.40 1.77
N LEU A 82 8.33 5.12 2.94
CA LEU A 82 8.06 5.86 4.17
C LEU A 82 8.55 7.32 4.10
N ALA A 83 9.65 7.57 3.39
CA ALA A 83 10.12 8.93 3.12
C ALA A 83 9.13 9.75 2.27
N GLY A 84 8.37 9.07 1.40
CA GLY A 84 7.35 9.66 0.55
C GLY A 84 5.99 9.92 1.21
N ARG A 85 5.89 9.92 2.55
CA ARG A 85 4.60 10.07 3.25
C ARG A 85 3.85 11.33 2.82
N ILE A 86 2.66 11.13 2.25
CA ILE A 86 1.75 12.24 1.91
C ILE A 86 0.90 12.47 3.16
N GLY A 87 1.00 13.66 3.74
CA GLY A 87 0.14 14.09 4.85
C GLY A 87 -1.34 13.89 4.50
N ASP A 88 -2.17 13.73 5.54
CA ASP A 88 -3.61 13.44 5.43
C ASP A 88 -4.28 14.30 4.33
N PRO A 89 -5.21 13.75 3.52
CA PRO A 89 -5.94 14.57 2.55
C PRO A 89 -6.50 15.81 3.26
N PRO A 90 -6.47 17.00 2.64
CA PRO A 90 -7.04 18.18 3.25
C PRO A 90 -8.49 17.87 3.62
N THR A 91 -8.77 17.87 4.92
CA THR A 91 -10.13 17.71 5.44
C THR A 91 -10.98 18.79 4.78
N PRO A 92 -12.05 18.46 4.03
CA PRO A 92 -12.94 19.50 3.54
C PRO A 92 -13.47 20.22 4.77
N SER A 93 -13.14 21.50 4.89
CA SER A 93 -13.69 22.38 5.92
C SER A 93 -15.17 22.58 5.59
N GLU A 94 -16.05 22.12 6.47
CA GLU A 94 -17.45 22.57 6.57
C GLU A 94 -17.55 23.78 7.52
#